data_AF-A0A4Y2W2D2-F1
#
_entry.id   AF-A0A4Y2W2D2-F1
#
_cell.length_a   1.000
_cell.length_b   1.000
_cell.length_c   1.000
_cell.angle_alpha   90.00
_cell.angle_beta   90.00
_cell.angle_gamma   90.00
#
_symmetry.space_group_name_H-M   'P 1'
#
loop_
_entity.id
_entity.type
_entity.pdbx_description
1 polymer ?
#
loop_
_entity_poly.entity_id
_entity_poly.type
_entity_poly.pdbx_seq_one_letter_code
_entity_poly.pdbx_strand_id
1 'polypeptide(L)'
;MPKRRKGANLSRRTTNSTVMRDIRARRSGEQIQQNNTDVRASMAQLRESLSEEARDERNQQRQLERRETRRFIVNRRRGIDQQRQQLLRAFTSDSFLRLAFQYEPDVEYYAHSKVVIGSLDKECPHCHALKFKNEPVGMCCSSGKVQLTEI
;
A
#
# COMPACT_ATOMS: atom_id res chain seq x y z
N MET A 1 -4.32 29.03 -13.11
CA MET A 1 -3.41 28.09 -12.42
C MET A 1 -3.90 27.84 -11.01
N PRO A 2 -4.04 26.59 -10.53
CA PRO A 2 -4.47 26.32 -9.16
C PRO A 2 -3.37 26.76 -8.18
N LYS A 3 -3.71 27.63 -7.22
CA LYS A 3 -2.79 28.04 -6.16
C LYS A 3 -2.36 26.79 -5.37
N ARG A 4 -1.05 26.50 -5.34
CA ARG A 4 -0.46 25.48 -4.47
C ARG A 4 -0.92 25.75 -3.03
N ARG A 5 -1.71 24.85 -2.45
CA ARG A 5 -2.02 24.87 -1.02
C ARG A 5 -0.69 24.78 -0.27
N LYS A 6 -0.34 25.80 0.52
CA LYS A 6 0.79 25.73 1.46
C LYS A 6 0.52 24.53 2.36
N GLY A 7 1.28 23.44 2.17
CA GLY A 7 1.20 22.28 3.05
C GLY A 7 1.42 22.73 4.50
N ALA A 8 0.67 22.15 5.43
CA ALA A 8 0.94 22.34 6.85
C ALA A 8 2.40 21.94 7.11
N ASN A 9 3.18 22.83 7.73
CA ASN A 9 4.57 22.57 8.08
C ASN A 9 4.64 21.57 9.26
N LEU A 10 4.33 20.30 8.98
CA LEU A 10 4.30 19.21 9.95
C LEU A 10 5.69 18.90 10.54
N SER A 11 6.77 19.35 9.91
CA SER A 11 8.14 19.20 10.41
C SER A 11 8.58 20.31 11.36
N ARG A 12 7.85 21.42 11.46
CA ARG A 12 8.25 22.57 12.27
C ARG A 12 7.93 22.32 13.74
N ARG A 13 8.90 21.76 14.48
CA ARG A 13 8.85 21.76 15.96
C ARG A 13 8.99 23.18 16.47
N THR A 14 7.94 23.68 17.12
CA THR A 14 7.98 24.94 17.85
C THR A 14 8.68 24.73 19.19
N THR A 15 9.37 25.76 19.69
CA THR A 15 10.02 25.74 21.00
C THR A 15 9.05 25.31 22.11
N ASN A 16 7.81 25.81 22.07
CA ASN A 16 6.74 25.42 23.00
C ASN A 16 6.40 23.93 22.94
N SER A 17 6.39 23.32 21.75
CA SER A 17 6.11 21.88 21.61
C SER A 17 7.21 21.00 22.22
N THR A 18 8.46 21.45 22.15
CA THR A 18 9.62 20.78 22.75
C THR A 18 9.57 20.93 24.27
N VAL A 19 9.37 22.14 24.77
CA VAL A 19 9.24 22.43 26.22
C VAL A 19 8.09 21.63 26.84
N MET A 20 6.91 21.59 26.21
CA MET A 20 5.78 20.80 26.70
C MET A 20 5.99 19.28 26.63
N ARG A 21 6.89 18.79 25.78
CA ARG A 21 7.31 17.39 25.76
C ARG A 21 8.23 17.11 26.95
N ASP A 22 9.22 17.97 27.18
CA ASP A 22 10.19 17.79 28.28
C ASP A 22 9.52 17.91 29.65
N ILE A 23 8.58 18.84 29.81
CA ILE A 23 7.74 18.97 31.01
C ILE A 23 6.93 17.68 31.23
N ARG A 24 6.35 17.09 30.17
CA ARG A 24 5.59 15.83 30.29
C ARG A 24 6.48 14.64 30.63
N ALA A 25 7.69 14.59 30.09
CA ALA A 25 8.65 13.51 30.34
C ALA A 25 9.17 13.50 31.79
N ARG A 26 9.18 14.66 32.46
CA ARG A 26 9.63 14.80 33.86
C ARG A 26 8.55 14.59 34.91
N ARG A 27 7.30 14.28 34.52
CA ARG A 27 6.19 14.10 35.48
C ARG A 27 6.31 12.78 36.23
N SER A 28 6.03 12.81 37.53
CA SER A 28 5.85 11.58 38.32
C SER A 28 4.53 10.89 37.96
N GLY A 29 4.41 9.59 38.29
CA GLY A 29 3.16 8.83 38.08
C GLY A 29 1.95 9.48 38.75
N GLU A 30 2.13 10.02 39.97
CA GLU A 30 1.08 10.73 40.71
C GLU A 30 0.67 12.04 40.04
N GLN A 31 1.63 12.82 39.54
CA GLN A 31 1.33 14.04 38.78
C GLN A 31 0.60 13.71 37.48
N ILE A 32 0.93 12.60 36.82
CA ILE A 32 0.20 12.14 35.63
C ILE A 32 -1.23 11.76 36.01
N GLN A 33 -1.42 11.03 37.11
CA GLN A 33 -2.72 10.62 37.62
C GLN A 33 -3.61 11.85 37.90
N GLN A 34 -3.08 12.83 38.64
CA GLN A 34 -3.77 14.08 38.99
C GLN A 34 -4.12 14.90 37.74
N ASN A 35 -3.18 15.10 36.82
CA ASN A 35 -3.47 15.80 35.57
C ASN A 35 -4.58 15.10 34.76
N ASN A 36 -4.59 13.76 34.73
CA ASN A 36 -5.62 13.00 34.02
C ASN A 36 -6.99 13.12 34.72
N THR A 37 -7.03 13.15 36.05
CA THR A 37 -8.28 13.37 36.81
C THR A 37 -8.82 14.77 36.56
N ASP A 38 -7.96 15.79 36.57
CA ASP A 38 -8.36 17.18 36.36
C ASP A 38 -8.89 17.40 34.94
N VAL A 39 -8.23 16.83 33.94
CA VAL A 39 -8.70 16.89 32.55
C VAL A 39 -10.05 16.17 32.39
N ARG A 40 -10.27 15.04 33.07
CA ARG A 40 -11.57 14.35 33.04
C ARG A 40 -12.65 15.18 33.72
N ALA A 41 -12.37 15.77 34.88
CA ALA A 41 -13.32 16.60 35.61
C ALA A 41 -13.70 17.85 34.81
N SER A 42 -12.72 18.56 34.26
CA SER A 42 -12.93 19.72 33.38
C SER A 42 -13.76 19.34 32.14
N MET A 43 -13.45 18.20 31.51
CA MET A 43 -14.20 17.73 30.35
C MET A 43 -15.64 17.31 30.71
N ALA A 44 -15.87 16.78 31.92
CA ALA A 44 -17.19 16.43 32.43
C ALA A 44 -18.03 17.70 32.68
N GLN A 45 -17.45 18.72 33.33
CA GLN A 45 -18.09 20.02 33.53
C GLN A 45 -18.42 20.70 32.20
N LEU A 46 -17.50 20.67 31.23
CA LEU A 46 -17.75 21.19 29.90
C LEU A 46 -18.91 20.46 29.23
N ARG A 47 -18.95 19.11 29.32
CA ARG A 47 -20.09 18.34 28.79
C ARG A 47 -21.40 18.73 29.46
N GLU A 48 -21.40 18.92 30.77
CA GLU A 48 -22.59 19.32 31.53
C GLU A 48 -23.10 20.70 31.08
N SER A 49 -22.19 21.65 30.88
CA SER A 49 -22.52 23.02 30.43
C SER A 49 -23.03 23.12 28.98
N LEU A 50 -22.91 22.06 28.17
CA LEU A 50 -23.39 22.06 26.78
C LEU A 50 -24.89 21.77 26.71
N SER A 51 -25.61 22.56 25.89
CA SER A 51 -27.00 22.27 25.49
C SER A 51 -27.13 20.85 24.93
N GLU A 52 -28.27 20.22 25.18
CA GLU A 52 -28.63 18.90 24.64
C GLU A 52 -28.48 18.87 23.11
N GLU A 53 -28.88 19.94 22.43
CA GLU A 53 -28.77 20.10 20.97
C GLU A 53 -27.31 20.01 20.50
N ALA A 54 -26.38 20.68 21.20
CA ALA A 54 -24.96 20.64 20.86
C ALA A 54 -24.32 19.26 21.12
N ARG A 55 -24.86 18.50 22.09
CA ARG A 55 -24.44 17.11 22.34
C ARG A 55 -24.91 16.21 21.20
N ASP A 56 -26.14 16.38 20.76
CA ASP A 56 -26.75 15.60 19.68
C ASP A 56 -26.10 15.89 18.33
N GLU A 57 -25.85 17.15 17.98
CA GLU A 57 -25.13 17.53 16.77
C GLU A 57 -23.73 16.89 16.72
N ARG A 58 -22.97 16.95 17.82
CA ARG A 58 -21.65 16.32 17.92
C ARG A 58 -21.74 14.79 17.75
N ASN A 59 -22.78 14.17 18.28
CA ASN A 59 -22.98 12.72 18.16
C ASN A 59 -23.36 12.35 16.72
N GLN A 60 -24.26 13.11 16.09
CA GLN A 60 -24.63 12.95 14.68
C GLN A 60 -23.41 13.12 13.77
N GLN A 61 -22.60 14.15 13.98
CA GLN A 61 -21.38 14.38 13.21
C GLN A 61 -20.41 13.19 13.33
N ARG A 62 -20.19 12.66 14.54
CA ARG A 62 -19.35 11.47 14.74
C ARG A 62 -19.92 10.23 14.08
N GLN A 63 -21.24 10.08 14.03
CA GLN A 63 -21.88 8.97 13.30
C GLN A 63 -21.67 9.10 11.79
N LEU A 64 -21.81 10.31 11.24
CA LEU A 64 -21.58 10.58 9.82
C LEU A 64 -20.12 10.32 9.45
N GLU A 65 -19.15 10.81 10.22
CA GLU A 65 -17.72 10.55 10.01
C GLU A 65 -17.40 9.05 10.03
N ARG A 66 -17.97 8.29 10.99
CA ARG A 66 -17.83 6.82 11.03
C ARG A 66 -18.43 6.14 9.81
N ARG A 67 -19.57 6.64 9.31
CA ARG A 67 -20.23 6.09 8.12
C ARG A 67 -19.40 6.36 6.86
N GLU A 68 -18.85 7.56 6.73
CA GLU A 68 -17.99 7.93 5.60
C GLU A 68 -16.69 7.15 5.59
N THR A 69 -15.99 7.06 6.73
CA THR A 69 -14.76 6.26 6.85
C THR A 69 -15.01 4.80 6.52
N ARG A 70 -16.10 4.20 7.02
CA ARG A 70 -16.49 2.83 6.66
C ARG A 70 -16.76 2.69 5.16
N ARG A 71 -17.51 3.62 4.56
CA ARG A 71 -17.79 3.62 3.11
C ARG A 71 -16.50 3.70 2.29
N PHE A 72 -15.57 4.57 2.67
CA PHE A 72 -14.28 4.71 2.01
C PHE A 72 -13.48 3.41 2.03
N ILE A 73 -13.37 2.77 3.21
CA ILE A 73 -12.65 1.50 3.35
C ILE A 73 -13.29 0.40 2.50
N VAL A 74 -14.63 0.28 2.53
CA VAL A 74 -15.36 -0.71 1.75
C VAL A 74 -15.20 -0.48 0.24
N ASN A 75 -15.35 0.76 -0.22
CA ASN A 75 -15.18 1.10 -1.63
C ASN A 75 -13.75 0.83 -2.11
N ARG A 76 -12.74 1.13 -1.28
CA ARG A 76 -11.35 0.83 -1.58
C ARG A 76 -11.12 -0.67 -1.73
N ARG A 77 -11.64 -1.49 -0.81
CA ARG A 77 -11.56 -2.96 -0.91
C ARG A 77 -12.24 -3.49 -2.16
N ARG A 78 -13.47 -3.04 -2.43
CA ARG A 78 -14.22 -3.41 -3.64
C ARG A 78 -13.45 -3.08 -4.93
N GLY A 79 -12.77 -1.93 -4.99
CA GLY A 79 -11.96 -1.56 -6.15
C GLY A 79 -10.78 -2.51 -6.36
N ILE A 80 -10.09 -2.90 -5.29
CA ILE A 80 -9.01 -3.90 -5.34
C ILE A 80 -9.54 -5.26 -5.81
N ASP A 81 -10.67 -5.71 -5.24
CA ASP A 81 -11.29 -6.99 -5.60
C ASP A 81 -11.74 -7.01 -7.07
N GLN A 82 -12.29 -5.90 -7.58
CA GLN A 82 -12.67 -5.76 -8.98
C GLN A 82 -11.44 -5.84 -9.91
N GLN A 83 -10.33 -5.20 -9.55
CA GLN A 83 -9.09 -5.27 -10.32
C GLN A 83 -8.54 -6.70 -10.36
N ARG A 84 -8.54 -7.41 -9.21
CA ARG A 84 -8.16 -8.83 -9.15
C ARG A 84 -9.05 -9.69 -10.04
N GLN A 85 -10.36 -9.50 -9.99
CA GLN A 85 -11.29 -10.22 -10.86
C GLN A 85 -11.07 -9.94 -12.34
N GLN A 86 -10.71 -8.71 -12.72
CA GLN A 86 -10.37 -8.38 -14.11
C GLN A 86 -9.11 -9.11 -14.58
N LEU A 87 -8.07 -9.20 -13.75
CA LEU A 87 -6.86 -9.96 -14.06
C LEU A 87 -7.15 -11.46 -14.20
N LEU A 88 -7.93 -12.03 -13.28
CA LEU A 88 -8.35 -13.44 -13.36
C LEU A 88 -9.18 -13.70 -14.64
N ARG A 89 -10.07 -12.78 -15.02
CA ARG A 89 -10.82 -12.89 -16.29
C ARG A 89 -9.91 -12.79 -17.52
N ALA A 90 -8.93 -11.88 -17.51
CA ALA A 90 -7.95 -11.77 -18.56
C ALA A 90 -7.09 -13.03 -18.67
N PHE A 91 -6.76 -13.65 -17.53
CA PHE A 91 -6.05 -14.93 -17.46
C PHE A 91 -6.87 -16.10 -18.02
N THR A 92 -8.20 -16.11 -17.83
CA THR A 92 -9.09 -17.08 -18.49
C THR A 92 -9.39 -16.75 -19.96
N SER A 93 -9.04 -15.54 -20.42
CA SER A 93 -9.22 -15.16 -21.82
C SER A 93 -8.06 -15.68 -22.66
N ASP A 94 -8.31 -15.99 -23.93
CA ASP A 94 -7.28 -16.55 -24.81
C ASP A 94 -6.09 -15.62 -25.13
N SER A 95 -6.09 -14.39 -24.60
CA SER A 95 -5.09 -13.36 -24.89
C SER A 95 -4.16 -13.13 -23.69
N PHE A 96 -2.92 -13.61 -23.82
CA PHE A 96 -1.82 -13.34 -22.87
C PHE A 96 -1.07 -12.02 -23.10
N LEU A 97 -1.59 -11.18 -24.00
CA LEU A 97 -0.90 -9.95 -24.38
C LEU A 97 -0.73 -9.04 -23.15
N ARG A 98 0.54 -8.79 -22.79
CA ARG A 98 0.99 -7.96 -21.66
C ARG A 98 0.78 -8.50 -20.25
N LEU A 99 0.25 -9.72 -20.05
CA LEU A 99 0.10 -10.29 -18.70
C LEU A 99 1.44 -10.45 -17.97
N ALA A 100 2.54 -10.66 -18.71
CA ALA A 100 3.88 -10.72 -18.13
C ALA A 100 4.31 -9.45 -17.37
N PHE A 101 3.72 -8.29 -17.68
CA PHE A 101 4.00 -7.03 -16.97
C PHE A 101 3.13 -6.81 -15.72
N GLN A 102 2.16 -7.69 -15.47
CA GLN A 102 1.23 -7.64 -14.35
C GLN A 102 1.24 -8.96 -13.61
N TYR A 103 2.38 -9.27 -12.98
CA TYR A 103 2.54 -10.47 -12.17
C TYR A 103 1.68 -10.40 -10.89
N GLU A 104 0.84 -11.40 -10.66
CA GLU A 104 0.08 -11.60 -9.44
C GLU A 104 0.52 -12.92 -8.76
N PRO A 105 1.07 -12.89 -7.54
CA PRO A 105 1.64 -14.08 -6.90
C PRO A 105 0.61 -15.15 -6.54
N ASP A 106 -0.68 -14.79 -6.45
CA ASP A 106 -1.76 -15.71 -6.10
C ASP A 106 -2.27 -16.53 -7.32
N VAL A 107 -1.74 -16.30 -8.51
CA VAL A 107 -2.11 -17.00 -9.74
C VAL A 107 -1.15 -18.15 -10.02
N GLU A 108 -1.69 -19.36 -10.19
CA GLU A 108 -0.91 -20.55 -10.55
C GLU A 108 -0.57 -20.58 -12.05
N TYR A 109 0.39 -19.76 -12.46
CA TYR A 109 0.78 -19.63 -13.87
C TYR A 109 1.22 -20.95 -14.52
N TYR A 110 1.86 -21.84 -13.76
CA TYR A 110 2.36 -23.14 -14.25
C TYR A 110 1.25 -24.11 -14.66
N ALA A 111 0.03 -23.96 -14.13
CA ALA A 111 -1.10 -24.81 -14.44
C ALA A 111 -1.77 -24.43 -15.77
N HIS A 112 -1.47 -23.25 -16.33
CA HIS A 112 -2.14 -22.79 -17.53
C HIS A 112 -1.53 -23.41 -18.80
N SER A 113 -2.40 -24.01 -19.62
CA SER A 113 -2.10 -24.62 -20.92
C SER A 113 -1.28 -23.77 -21.91
N LYS A 114 -1.27 -22.44 -21.77
CA LYS A 114 -0.53 -21.50 -22.63
C LYS A 114 0.83 -21.10 -22.06
N VAL A 115 1.09 -21.36 -20.78
CA VAL A 115 2.35 -21.09 -20.10
C VAL A 115 3.14 -22.41 -20.05
N VAL A 116 3.68 -22.79 -21.20
CA VAL A 116 4.55 -23.97 -21.31
C VAL A 116 5.99 -23.51 -21.28
N ILE A 117 6.66 -23.72 -20.15
CA ILE A 117 8.12 -23.64 -20.08
C ILE A 117 8.64 -24.93 -20.69
N GLY A 118 9.22 -24.83 -21.89
CA GLY A 118 9.79 -25.99 -22.59
C GLY A 118 10.97 -26.60 -21.84
N SER A 119 11.47 -27.75 -22.30
CA SER A 119 12.70 -28.33 -21.77
C SER A 119 13.93 -27.58 -22.31
N LEU A 120 15.03 -27.61 -21.55
CA LEU A 120 16.36 -27.16 -22.00
C LEU A 120 17.01 -28.27 -22.84
N ASP A 121 16.47 -28.51 -24.03
CA ASP A 121 16.85 -29.64 -24.89
C ASP A 121 17.74 -29.23 -26.08
N LYS A 122 17.93 -27.92 -26.29
CA LYS A 122 18.75 -27.41 -27.39
C LYS A 122 20.12 -27.02 -26.90
N GLU A 123 21.14 -27.49 -27.57
CA GLU A 123 22.50 -27.06 -27.30
C GLU A 123 22.76 -25.71 -28.01
N CYS A 124 23.38 -24.77 -27.32
CA CYS A 124 23.83 -23.53 -27.91
C CYS A 124 25.08 -23.82 -28.77
N PRO A 125 25.09 -23.45 -30.06
CA PRO A 125 26.24 -23.71 -30.92
C PRO A 125 27.50 -22.93 -30.52
N HIS A 126 27.38 -21.91 -29.67
CA HIS A 126 28.49 -21.02 -29.30
C HIS A 126 29.13 -21.38 -27.96
N CYS A 127 28.33 -21.70 -26.95
CA CYS A 127 28.83 -22.00 -25.60
C CYS A 127 28.55 -23.43 -25.16
N HIS A 128 27.94 -24.27 -26.00
CA HIS A 128 27.55 -25.65 -25.71
C HIS A 128 26.63 -25.81 -24.48
N ALA A 129 26.05 -24.72 -23.98
CA ALA A 129 25.07 -24.76 -22.90
C ALA A 129 23.69 -25.21 -23.42
N LEU A 130 22.93 -25.91 -22.58
CA LEU A 130 21.54 -26.21 -22.87
C LEU A 130 20.67 -24.93 -22.75
N LYS A 131 19.83 -24.69 -23.75
CA LYS A 131 18.96 -23.54 -23.92
C LYS A 131 17.54 -23.96 -24.29
N PHE A 132 16.56 -23.07 -24.13
CA PHE A 132 15.20 -23.34 -24.59
C PHE A 132 15.11 -23.22 -26.12
N LYS A 133 14.19 -23.97 -26.72
CA LYS A 133 13.94 -23.96 -28.18
C LYS A 133 13.69 -22.56 -28.76
N ASN A 134 12.98 -21.70 -28.02
CA ASN A 134 12.61 -20.34 -28.45
C ASN A 134 13.36 -19.25 -27.68
N GLU A 135 14.50 -19.58 -27.06
CA GLU A 135 15.33 -18.61 -26.36
C GLU A 135 16.04 -17.67 -27.36
N PRO A 136 16.08 -16.35 -27.13
CA PRO A 136 16.81 -15.45 -28.00
C PRO A 136 18.32 -15.74 -27.97
N VAL A 137 18.97 -15.53 -29.12
CA VAL A 137 20.42 -15.75 -29.26
C VAL A 137 21.17 -14.89 -28.23
N GLY A 138 22.14 -15.50 -27.54
CA GLY A 138 22.99 -14.80 -26.58
C GLY A 138 22.48 -14.78 -25.13
N MET A 139 21.24 -15.19 -24.84
CA MET A 139 20.74 -15.29 -23.45
C MET A 139 21.53 -16.31 -22.62
N CYS A 140 21.73 -17.52 -23.15
CA CYS A 140 22.59 -18.55 -22.56
C CYS A 140 24.10 -18.21 -22.62
N CYS A 141 24.52 -17.24 -23.42
CA CYS A 141 25.94 -16.88 -23.61
C CYS A 141 26.34 -15.71 -22.71
N SER A 142 26.29 -15.87 -21.37
CA SER A 142 26.85 -14.93 -20.37
C SER A 142 26.71 -13.43 -20.73
N SER A 143 25.53 -13.00 -21.16
CA SER A 143 25.25 -11.60 -21.55
C SER A 143 26.17 -11.04 -22.65
N GLY A 144 26.58 -11.86 -23.62
CA GLY A 144 27.41 -11.44 -24.75
C GLY A 144 28.92 -11.41 -24.49
N LYS A 145 29.40 -12.01 -23.38
CA LYS A 145 30.85 -12.13 -23.11
C LYS A 145 31.56 -13.21 -23.94
N VAL A 146 30.81 -14.02 -24.67
CA VAL A 146 31.33 -14.92 -25.69
C VAL A 146 31.42 -14.11 -26.99
N GLN A 147 32.63 -13.91 -27.50
CA GLN A 147 32.83 -13.26 -28.80
C GLN A 147 32.23 -14.17 -29.88
N LEU A 148 31.04 -13.81 -30.37
CA LEU A 148 30.38 -14.51 -31.46
C LEU A 148 31.11 -14.10 -32.75
N THR A 149 31.85 -15.02 -33.37
CA THR A 149 32.33 -14.82 -34.74
C THR A 149 31.13 -14.84 -35.69
N GLU A 150 31.06 -13.86 -36.59
CA GLU A 150 30.04 -13.78 -37.64
C GLU A 150 30.10 -15.04 -38.53
N ILE A 151 28.93 -15.60 -38.87
CA ILE A 151 28.77 -16.63 -39.90
C ILE A 151 28.59 -15.93 -41.24
#